data_AF-A0A0D1YYM6-F1
#
_entry.id   AF-A0A0D1YYM6-F1
#
_cell.length_a   1.000
_cell.length_b   1.000
_cell.length_c   1.000
_cell.angle_alpha   90.00
_cell.angle_beta   90.00
_cell.angle_gamma   90.00
#
_symmetry.space_group_name_H-M   'P 1'
#
loop_
_entity.id
_entity.type
_entity.pdbx_description
1 polymer ?
#
loop_
_entity_poly.entity_id
_entity_poly.type
_entity_poly.pdbx_seq_one_letter_code
_entity_poly.pdbx_strand_id
1 'polypeptide(L)'
;MADPLSISASVAGLITIADAVIRNGYRYVKAATKARKVVAALVNEVNLLSGTLHSLQNVVESLETEAESRTVTTKSDHFDTCYQTLRKVNILLDKFVAFDSKRTFHTMKRQLEWPLKAHETEELISEIKRHRATLSLALQADELYDLRTHAGRLF
;
A
#
# COMPACT_ATOMS: atom_id res chain seq x y z
N MET A 1 12.10 -9.72 24.95
CA MET A 1 10.78 -10.37 24.77
C MET A 1 10.23 -9.73 23.51
N ALA A 2 9.98 -10.51 22.47
CA ALA A 2 9.56 -9.97 21.18
C ALA A 2 8.10 -9.56 21.31
N ASP A 3 7.84 -8.27 21.35
CA ASP A 3 6.49 -7.76 21.10
C ASP A 3 6.05 -8.33 19.75
N PRO A 4 4.93 -9.08 19.68
CA PRO A 4 4.37 -9.44 18.40
C PRO A 4 4.09 -8.13 17.68
N LEU A 5 4.74 -7.89 16.53
CA LEU A 5 4.65 -6.68 15.72
C LEU A 5 3.28 -6.02 15.90
N SER A 6 3.21 -4.90 16.66
CA SER A 6 1.94 -4.20 16.86
C SER A 6 1.32 -3.93 15.49
N ILE A 7 0.00 -3.99 15.40
CA ILE A 7 -0.76 -3.67 14.18
C ILE A 7 -0.29 -2.30 13.65
N SER A 8 -0.02 -1.34 14.55
CA SER A 8 0.54 -0.03 14.24
C SER A 8 1.85 -0.14 13.45
N ALA A 9 2.79 -1.00 13.87
CA ALA A 9 4.04 -1.23 13.17
C ALA A 9 3.82 -1.89 11.79
N SER A 10 2.88 -2.83 11.65
CA SER A 10 2.53 -3.43 10.36
C SER A 10 1.94 -2.40 9.39
N VAL A 11 1.04 -1.53 9.86
CA VAL A 11 0.42 -0.47 9.05
C VAL A 11 1.46 0.57 8.64
N ALA A 12 2.31 1.03 9.56
CA ALA A 12 3.42 1.93 9.26
C ALA A 12 4.39 1.34 8.22
N GLY A 13 4.67 0.02 8.30
CA GLY A 13 5.47 -0.70 7.30
C GLY A 13 4.84 -0.68 5.91
N LEU A 14 3.52 -0.83 5.82
CA LEU A 14 2.78 -0.74 4.55
C LEU A 14 2.76 0.69 3.98
N ILE A 15 2.54 1.70 4.83
CA ILE A 15 2.60 3.11 4.43
C ILE A 15 3.97 3.43 3.83
N THR A 16 5.04 3.03 4.52
CA THR A 16 6.43 3.27 4.08
C THR A 16 6.69 2.73 2.67
N ILE A 17 6.24 1.51 2.38
CA ILE A 17 6.45 0.90 1.06
C ILE A 17 5.50 1.47 0.01
N ALA A 18 4.26 1.81 0.36
CA ALA A 18 3.32 2.50 -0.53
C ALA A 18 3.88 3.85 -0.98
N ASP A 19 4.44 4.65 -0.06
CA ASP A 19 5.06 5.93 -0.37
C ASP A 19 6.28 5.80 -1.28
N ALA A 20 7.08 4.74 -1.09
CA ALA A 20 8.19 4.42 -1.99
C ALA A 20 7.69 4.11 -3.41
N VAL A 21 6.65 3.28 -3.53
CA VAL A 21 6.00 2.97 -4.81
C VAL A 21 5.44 4.23 -5.48
N ILE A 22 4.75 5.08 -4.74
CA ILE A 22 4.16 6.32 -5.28
C ILE A 22 5.24 7.25 -5.81
N ARG A 23 6.28 7.50 -5.00
CA ARG A 23 7.41 8.36 -5.37
C ARG A 23 8.13 7.83 -6.61
N ASN A 24 8.50 6.55 -6.61
CA ASN A 24 9.23 5.93 -7.73
C ASN A 24 8.33 5.82 -8.99
N GLY A 25 7.04 5.57 -8.79
CA GLY A 25 6.02 5.49 -9.81
C GLY A 25 5.82 6.81 -10.55
N TYR A 26 5.68 7.93 -9.83
CA TYR A 26 5.57 9.24 -10.48
C TYR A 26 6.85 9.64 -11.23
N ARG A 27 8.04 9.26 -10.73
CA ARG A 27 9.30 9.43 -11.48
C ARG A 27 9.28 8.66 -12.79
N TYR A 28 8.84 7.40 -12.78
CA TYR A 28 8.65 6.60 -13.99
C TYR A 28 7.67 7.27 -14.95
N VAL A 29 6.47 7.64 -14.48
CA VAL A 29 5.41 8.25 -15.30
C VAL A 29 5.85 9.57 -15.94
N LYS A 30 6.74 10.33 -15.30
CA LYS A 30 7.30 11.57 -15.85
C LYS A 30 8.30 11.31 -16.99
N ALA A 31 9.08 10.24 -16.90
CA ALA A 31 10.15 9.93 -17.85
C ALA A 31 9.71 9.00 -18.99
N ALA A 32 8.75 8.11 -18.75
CA ALA A 32 8.32 7.08 -19.68
C ALA A 32 7.35 7.58 -20.75
N THR A 33 7.58 7.14 -21.98
CA THR A 33 6.68 7.37 -23.12
C THR A 33 5.74 6.19 -23.37
N LYS A 34 6.20 4.95 -23.11
CA LYS A 34 5.42 3.72 -23.21
C LYS A 34 4.86 3.30 -21.85
N ALA A 35 3.73 2.61 -21.84
CA ALA A 35 3.03 2.11 -20.64
C ALA A 35 2.68 3.20 -19.58
N ARG A 36 2.89 4.49 -19.89
CA ARG A 36 2.67 5.61 -18.98
C ARG A 36 1.27 5.61 -18.36
N LYS A 37 0.25 5.34 -19.17
CA LYS A 37 -1.15 5.33 -18.72
C LYS A 37 -1.42 4.20 -17.72
N VAL A 38 -0.98 2.97 -18.02
CA VAL A 38 -1.23 1.81 -17.15
C VAL A 38 -0.42 1.90 -15.85
N VAL A 39 0.82 2.40 -15.91
CA VAL A 39 1.61 2.63 -14.70
C VAL A 39 1.06 3.79 -13.87
N ALA A 40 0.54 4.85 -14.49
CA ALA A 40 -0.14 5.92 -13.77
C ALA A 40 -1.40 5.40 -13.05
N ALA A 41 -2.17 4.51 -13.69
CA ALA A 41 -3.32 3.86 -13.05
C ALA A 41 -2.89 3.00 -11.85
N LEU A 42 -1.81 2.24 -11.98
CA LEU A 42 -1.21 1.49 -10.87
C LEU A 42 -0.79 2.38 -9.70
N VAL A 43 -0.06 3.46 -9.97
CA VAL A 43 0.38 4.41 -8.95
C VAL A 43 -0.81 5.09 -8.27
N ASN A 44 -1.84 5.44 -9.04
CA ASN A 44 -3.06 6.01 -8.49
C ASN A 44 -3.77 5.04 -7.55
N GLU A 45 -3.85 3.75 -7.89
CA GLU A 45 -4.46 2.77 -7.00
C GLU A 45 -3.65 2.56 -5.71
N VAL A 46 -2.31 2.57 -5.79
CA VAL A 46 -1.45 2.54 -4.59
C VAL A 46 -1.64 3.79 -3.72
N ASN A 47 -1.83 4.96 -4.34
CA ASN A 47 -2.14 6.20 -3.62
C ASN A 47 -3.49 6.12 -2.89
N LEU A 48 -4.50 5.51 -3.51
CA LEU A 48 -5.79 5.27 -2.87
C LEU A 48 -5.66 4.28 -1.70
N LEU A 49 -4.86 3.23 -1.85
CA LEU A 49 -4.53 2.30 -0.78
C LEU A 49 -3.80 3.01 0.37
N SER A 50 -2.83 3.88 0.08
CA SER A 50 -2.11 4.66 1.10
C SER A 50 -3.08 5.50 1.94
N GLY A 51 -4.07 6.15 1.31
CA GLY A 51 -5.14 6.83 2.04
C GLY A 51 -5.90 5.92 3.01
N THR A 52 -6.26 4.70 2.58
CA THR A 52 -6.90 3.70 3.46
C THR A 52 -5.98 3.27 4.61
N LEU A 53 -4.68 3.09 4.36
CA LEU A 53 -3.71 2.73 5.39
C LEU A 53 -3.53 3.84 6.43
N HIS A 54 -3.52 5.11 6.01
CA HIS A 54 -3.49 6.25 6.94
C HIS A 54 -4.76 6.32 7.80
N SER A 55 -5.95 6.10 7.22
CA SER A 55 -7.18 6.00 8.00
C SER A 55 -7.12 4.88 9.04
N LEU A 56 -6.58 3.72 8.65
CA LEU A 56 -6.38 2.59 9.56
C LEU A 56 -5.38 2.91 10.68
N GLN A 57 -4.28 3.60 10.36
CA GLN A 57 -3.28 4.03 11.35
C GLN A 57 -3.93 4.93 12.42
N ASN A 58 -4.76 5.89 12.01
CA ASN A 58 -5.46 6.78 12.94
C ASN A 58 -6.38 6.00 13.90
N VAL A 59 -7.10 4.98 13.40
CA VAL A 59 -7.96 4.13 14.23
C VAL A 59 -7.14 3.26 15.17
N VAL A 60 -6.00 2.72 14.72
CA VAL A 60 -5.11 1.92 15.58
C VAL A 60 -4.55 2.79 16.70
N GLU A 61 -4.08 4.00 16.40
CA GLU A 61 -3.55 4.95 17.40
C GLU A 61 -4.62 5.40 18.41
N SER A 62 -5.86 5.62 17.96
CA SER A 62 -6.96 5.95 18.88
C SER A 62 -7.26 4.79 19.84
N LEU A 63 -7.25 3.55 19.35
CA LEU A 63 -7.50 2.36 20.17
C LEU A 63 -6.34 2.04 21.13
N GLU A 64 -5.09 2.24 20.71
CA GLU A 64 -3.91 2.05 21.58
C GLU A 64 -3.90 3.06 22.74
N THR A 65 -4.46 4.26 22.53
CA THR A 65 -4.62 5.28 23.58
C THR A 65 -5.70 4.87 24.60
N GLU A 66 -6.68 4.06 24.20
CA GLU A 66 -7.80 3.59 25.02
C GLU A 66 -7.58 2.19 25.64
N ALA A 67 -6.36 1.85 26.06
CA ALA A 67 -5.97 0.77 27.01
C ALA A 67 -6.62 -0.65 26.93
N GLU A 68 -7.46 -0.98 25.96
CA GLU A 68 -7.99 -2.31 25.72
C GLU A 68 -7.28 -2.92 24.52
N SER A 69 -6.27 -3.73 24.81
CA SER A 69 -5.51 -4.52 23.85
C SER A 69 -6.43 -5.51 23.12
N ARG A 70 -7.15 -5.05 22.10
CA ARG A 70 -7.90 -5.89 21.18
C ARG A 70 -6.87 -6.64 20.33
N THR A 71 -6.69 -7.93 20.64
CA THR A 71 -5.85 -8.83 19.86
C THR A 71 -6.55 -9.12 18.54
N VAL A 72 -6.21 -8.36 17.50
CA VAL A 72 -6.71 -8.65 16.15
C VAL A 72 -5.88 -9.75 15.51
N THR A 73 -6.13 -10.99 15.93
CA THR A 73 -5.37 -12.19 15.54
C THR A 73 -5.64 -12.67 14.11
N THR A 74 -6.62 -12.09 13.39
CA THR A 74 -6.97 -12.47 12.01
C THR A 74 -6.36 -11.58 10.91
N LYS A 75 -5.51 -10.59 11.24
CA LYS A 75 -5.02 -9.58 10.26
C LYS A 75 -3.60 -9.80 9.71
N SER A 76 -2.79 -10.70 10.29
CA SER A 76 -1.37 -10.90 9.91
C SER A 76 -1.17 -11.28 8.43
N ASP A 77 -1.98 -12.20 7.90
CA ASP A 77 -1.82 -12.71 6.53
C ASP A 77 -2.20 -11.67 5.46
N HIS A 78 -3.17 -10.82 5.75
CA HIS A 78 -3.58 -9.75 4.84
C HIS A 78 -2.54 -8.63 4.76
N PHE A 79 -1.90 -8.30 5.88
CA PHE A 79 -0.81 -7.33 5.88
C PHE A 79 0.43 -7.85 5.15
N ASP A 80 0.82 -9.12 5.36
CA ASP A 80 1.95 -9.71 4.65
C ASP A 80 1.68 -9.78 3.14
N THR A 81 0.52 -10.30 2.72
CA THR A 81 0.20 -10.38 1.29
C THR A 81 0.14 -9.00 0.61
N CYS A 82 -0.43 -7.99 1.27
CA CYS A 82 -0.41 -6.60 0.78
C CYS A 82 1.04 -6.07 0.66
N TYR A 83 1.87 -6.34 1.67
CA TYR A 83 3.28 -5.95 1.67
C TYR A 83 4.04 -6.59 0.50
N GLN A 84 3.84 -7.90 0.25
CA GLN A 84 4.48 -8.58 -0.86
C GLN A 84 4.06 -8.00 -2.22
N THR A 85 2.77 -7.67 -2.40
CA THR A 85 2.28 -7.03 -3.63
C THR A 85 2.94 -5.66 -3.84
N LEU A 86 2.97 -4.80 -2.81
CA LEU A 86 3.62 -3.49 -2.87
C LEU A 86 5.13 -3.60 -3.10
N ARG A 87 5.78 -4.58 -2.46
CA ARG A 87 7.21 -4.86 -2.65
C ARG A 87 7.53 -5.29 -4.08
N LYS A 88 6.69 -6.15 -4.67
CA LYS A 88 6.82 -6.55 -6.07
C LYS A 88 6.75 -5.32 -6.98
N VAL A 89 5.77 -4.43 -6.78
CA VAL A 89 5.67 -3.17 -7.54
C VAL A 89 6.90 -2.28 -7.33
N ASN A 90 7.35 -2.12 -6.08
CA ASN A 90 8.51 -1.28 -5.79
C ASN A 90 9.79 -1.80 -6.45
N ILE A 91 10.02 -3.11 -6.47
CA ILE A 91 11.18 -3.72 -7.14
C ILE A 91 11.16 -3.45 -8.66
N LEU A 92 9.98 -3.46 -9.29
CA LEU A 92 9.84 -3.14 -10.71
C LEU A 92 10.19 -1.67 -10.98
N LEU A 93 9.80 -0.77 -10.07
CA LEU A 93 10.06 0.67 -10.17
C LEU A 93 11.49 1.07 -9.79
N ASP A 94 12.11 0.41 -8.80
CA ASP A 94 13.48 0.69 -8.37
C ASP A 94 14.49 0.32 -9.46
N LYS A 95 14.24 -0.75 -10.22
CA LYS A 95 15.05 -1.10 -11.40
C LYS A 95 15.11 0.05 -12.40
N PHE A 96 14.03 0.82 -12.52
CA PHE A 96 13.99 2.02 -13.36
C PHE A 96 14.77 3.19 -12.73
N VAL A 97 14.53 3.48 -11.45
CA VAL A 97 15.16 4.62 -10.75
C VAL A 97 16.68 4.48 -10.64
N ALA A 98 17.19 3.26 -10.41
CA ALA A 98 18.62 2.97 -10.35
C ALA A 98 19.36 3.22 -11.68
N PHE A 99 18.63 3.25 -12.79
CA PHE A 99 19.17 3.52 -14.11
C PHE A 99 19.15 5.01 -14.46
N ASP A 100 18.09 5.72 -14.08
CA ASP A 100 17.91 7.17 -14.25
C ASP A 100 19.05 7.98 -13.60
N SER A 101 19.53 7.56 -12.43
CA SER A 101 20.62 8.22 -11.70
C SER A 101 21.99 8.13 -12.40
N LYS A 102 22.19 7.20 -13.35
CA LYS A 102 23.48 6.97 -14.03
C LYS A 102 23.68 7.78 -15.33
N ARG A 103 22.79 8.74 -15.65
CA ARG A 103 22.95 9.78 -16.70
C ARG A 103 23.38 9.31 -18.11
N THR A 104 23.26 8.03 -18.46
CA THR A 104 23.66 7.51 -19.78
C THR A 104 22.49 7.61 -20.77
N PHE A 105 22.28 8.81 -21.31
CA PHE A 105 21.17 9.17 -22.23
C PHE A 105 21.00 8.21 -23.43
N HIS A 106 22.08 7.58 -23.91
CA HIS A 106 22.04 6.72 -25.10
C HIS A 106 21.41 5.33 -24.87
N THR A 107 21.39 4.85 -23.62
CA THR A 107 20.81 3.55 -23.26
C THR A 107 19.37 3.69 -22.74
N MET A 108 18.91 4.92 -22.50
CA MET A 108 17.60 5.23 -21.90
C MET A 108 16.40 4.71 -22.69
N LYS A 109 16.45 4.73 -24.03
CA LYS A 109 15.31 4.30 -24.86
C LYS A 109 14.92 2.84 -24.68
N ARG A 110 15.84 1.96 -24.27
CA ARG A 110 15.61 0.51 -24.21
C ARG A 110 15.22 0.00 -22.83
N GLN A 111 15.43 0.79 -21.76
CA GLN A 111 15.08 0.43 -20.38
C GLN A 111 13.93 1.25 -19.77
N LEU A 112 13.39 2.24 -20.51
CA LEU A 112 12.10 2.88 -20.23
C LEU A 112 10.89 1.99 -20.57
N GLU A 113 11.14 0.73 -20.94
CA GLU A 113 10.09 -0.24 -21.21
C GLU A 113 9.67 -0.87 -19.88
N TRP A 114 8.41 -0.63 -19.52
CA TRP A 114 7.77 -1.30 -18.41
C TRP A 114 7.96 -2.82 -18.55
N PRO A 115 8.53 -3.51 -17.55
CA PRO A 115 8.95 -4.90 -17.68
C PRO A 115 7.79 -5.89 -17.74
N LEU A 116 6.57 -5.45 -17.42
CA LEU A 116 5.36 -6.26 -17.45
C LEU A 116 4.54 -5.98 -18.71
N LYS A 117 3.79 -6.98 -19.15
CA LYS A 117 2.72 -6.79 -20.12
C LYS A 117 1.59 -5.97 -19.50
N ALA A 118 0.74 -5.42 -20.36
CA ALA A 118 -0.44 -4.67 -19.92
C ALA A 118 -1.32 -5.51 -18.98
N HIS A 119 -1.64 -6.77 -19.33
CA HIS A 119 -2.48 -7.62 -18.48
C HIS A 119 -1.85 -7.89 -17.10
N GLU A 120 -0.55 -8.15 -17.03
CA GLU A 120 0.16 -8.40 -15.76
C GLU A 120 0.13 -7.16 -14.86
N THR A 121 0.11 -5.97 -15.48
CA THR A 121 -0.01 -4.70 -14.74
C THR A 121 -1.45 -4.49 -14.24
N GLU A 122 -2.44 -4.81 -15.05
CA GLU A 122 -3.85 -4.78 -14.66
C GLU A 122 -4.18 -5.80 -13.56
N GLU A 123 -3.52 -6.96 -13.57
CA GLU A 123 -3.61 -7.95 -12.48
C GLU A 123 -3.05 -7.37 -11.18
N LEU A 124 -1.90 -6.70 -11.21
CA LEU A 124 -1.37 -6.00 -10.03
C LEU A 124 -2.31 -4.90 -9.53
N ILE A 125 -2.91 -4.11 -10.45
CA ILE A 125 -3.92 -3.10 -10.09
C ILE A 125 -5.11 -3.77 -9.39
N SER A 126 -5.59 -4.88 -9.94
CA SER A 126 -6.73 -5.63 -9.39
C SER A 126 -6.42 -6.23 -8.02
N GLU A 127 -5.19 -6.72 -7.82
CA GLU A 127 -4.73 -7.23 -6.54
C GLU A 127 -4.66 -6.13 -5.47
N ILE A 128 -4.14 -4.95 -5.82
CA ILE A 128 -4.10 -3.78 -4.91
C ILE A 128 -5.52 -3.31 -4.58
N LYS A 129 -6.43 -3.26 -5.56
CA LYS A 129 -7.86 -2.96 -5.33
C LYS A 129 -8.49 -3.92 -4.33
N ARG A 130 -8.20 -5.22 -4.46
CA ARG A 130 -8.70 -6.24 -3.54
C ARG A 130 -8.17 -6.02 -2.14
N HIS A 131 -6.86 -5.78 -1.99
CA HIS A 131 -6.26 -5.47 -0.68
C HIS A 131 -6.89 -4.25 -0.03
N ARG A 132 -7.08 -3.17 -0.80
CA ARG A 132 -7.76 -1.95 -0.35
C ARG A 132 -9.19 -2.23 0.10
N ALA A 133 -9.96 -2.99 -0.68
CA ALA A 133 -11.34 -3.34 -0.35
C ALA A 133 -11.41 -4.14 0.96
N THR A 134 -10.55 -5.14 1.13
CA THR A 134 -10.44 -5.92 2.37
C THR A 134 -10.11 -5.03 3.57
N LEU A 135 -9.12 -4.15 3.45
CA LEU A 135 -8.72 -3.24 4.53
C LEU A 135 -9.82 -2.21 4.85
N SER A 136 -10.52 -1.70 3.84
CA SER A 136 -11.64 -0.77 4.01
C SER A 136 -12.83 -1.44 4.69
N LEU A 137 -13.13 -2.70 4.38
CA LEU A 137 -14.16 -3.48 5.06
C LEU A 137 -13.80 -3.73 6.52
N ALA A 138 -12.52 -4.05 6.80
CA ALA A 138 -12.04 -4.21 8.17
C ALA A 138 -12.19 -2.89 8.97
N LEU A 139 -11.84 -1.76 8.36
CA LEU A 139 -11.99 -0.43 8.97
C LEU A 139 -13.46 -0.12 9.32
N GLN A 140 -14.37 -0.34 8.38
CA GLN A 140 -15.81 -0.12 8.62
C GLN A 140 -16.36 -1.04 9.72
N ALA A 141 -15.92 -2.29 9.78
CA ALA A 141 -16.32 -3.22 10.83
C ALA A 141 -15.85 -2.76 12.22
N ASP A 142 -14.63 -2.23 12.32
CA ASP A 142 -14.08 -1.67 13.55
C ASP A 142 -14.83 -0.40 13.98
N GLU A 143 -15.14 0.53 13.05
CA GLU A 143 -15.95 1.73 13.32
C GLU A 143 -17.38 1.39 13.80
N LEU A 144 -18.05 0.42 13.15
CA LEU A 144 -19.38 -0.03 13.54
C LEU A 144 -19.40 -0.67 14.93
N TYR A 145 -18.36 -1.42 15.27
CA TYR A 145 -18.21 -2.00 16.59
C TYR A 145 -18.03 -0.92 17.65
N ASP A 146 -17.20 0.10 17.37
CA ASP A 146 -16.95 1.19 18.29
C ASP A 146 -18.21 2.00 18.64
N LEU A 147 -19.02 2.33 17.62
CA LEU A 147 -20.33 2.97 17.78
C LEU A 147 -21.27 2.16 18.66
N ARG A 148 -21.29 0.82 18.48
CA ARG A 148 -22.11 -0.09 19.29
C ARG A 148 -21.65 -0.10 20.75
N THR A 149 -20.35 -0.12 21.00
CA THR A 149 -19.81 -0.11 22.37
C THR A 149 -20.06 1.21 23.09
N HIS A 150 -20.01 2.34 22.39
CA HIS A 150 -20.33 3.65 22.95
C HIS A 150 -21.83 3.80 23.25
N ALA A 151 -22.71 3.31 22.37
CA ALA A 151 -24.15 3.33 22.59
C ALA A 151 -24.60 2.45 23.78
N GLY A 152 -23.91 1.33 24.03
CA GLY A 152 -24.18 0.44 25.17
C GLY A 152 -23.67 0.96 26.52
N ARG A 153 -22.80 1.98 26.53
CA ARG A 153 -22.22 2.57 27.75
C ARG A 153 -23.07 3.71 28.35
N LEU A 154 -24.16 4.08 27.67
CA LEU A 154 -25.07 5.19 28.03
C LEU A 154 -26.41 4.72 28.65
N PHE A 155 -26.54 3.43 29.00
CA PHE A 155 -27.71 2.85 29.67
C PHE A 155 -27.31 2.09 30.93
#